data_AF-A0A524LKU7-F1
#
_entry.id   AF-A0A524LKU7-F1
#
_cell.length_a   1.000
_cell.length_b   1.000
_cell.length_c   1.000
_cell.angle_alpha   90.00
_cell.angle_beta   90.00
_cell.angle_gamma   90.00
#
_symmetry.space_group_name_H-M   'P 1'
#
loop_
_entity.id
_entity.type
_entity.pdbx_description
1 polymer ?
#
loop_
_entity_poly.entity_id
_entity_poly.type
_entity_poly.pdbx_seq_one_letter_code
_entity_poly.pdbx_strand_id
1 'polypeptide(L)'
;MVHGLTKLLTLVMTAKRDLKRLYYTQRSNETKLDAKELVASVIGVQRLLEELIDLRRKRRAAKKVLEDRKAELTLRKWSTGLPQRVDGFIDKSKKLEQQHLTKYQQSLLDYFNTMGQELAKWIEDINTIVEIPKIPKER
;
A
#
# COMPACT_ATOMS: atom_id res chain seq x y z
N MET A 1 -11.93 -8.82 7.34
CA MET A 1 -10.58 -8.25 7.13
C MET A 1 -9.64 -9.04 6.22
N VAL A 2 -9.44 -10.36 6.36
CA VAL A 2 -8.52 -11.14 5.48
C VAL A 2 -8.85 -10.95 3.99
N HIS A 3 -10.12 -11.10 3.62
CA HIS A 3 -10.57 -10.88 2.24
C HIS A 3 -10.32 -9.43 1.75
N GLY A 4 -10.40 -8.45 2.66
CA GLY A 4 -10.08 -7.06 2.36
C GLY A 4 -8.61 -6.84 2.06
N LEU A 5 -7.71 -7.37 2.90
CA LEU A 5 -6.25 -7.29 2.69
C LEU A 5 -5.84 -7.97 1.37
N THR A 6 -6.40 -9.15 1.08
CA THR A 6 -6.15 -9.83 -0.19
C THR A 6 -6.65 -9.03 -1.38
N LYS A 7 -7.87 -8.46 -1.29
CA LYS A 7 -8.40 -7.58 -2.34
C LYS A 7 -7.49 -6.36 -2.56
N LEU A 8 -7.06 -5.70 -1.50
CA LEU A 8 -6.16 -4.55 -1.60
C LEU A 8 -4.81 -4.94 -2.21
N LEU A 9 -4.25 -6.09 -1.82
CA LEU A 9 -3.02 -6.62 -2.41
C LEU A 9 -3.17 -6.83 -3.92
N THR A 10 -4.30 -7.39 -4.39
CA THR A 10 -4.57 -7.54 -5.83
C THR A 10 -4.60 -6.18 -6.55
N LEU A 11 -5.21 -5.16 -5.94
CA LEU A 11 -5.23 -3.81 -6.50
C LEU A 11 -3.83 -3.19 -6.55
N VAL A 12 -3.03 -3.34 -5.49
CA VAL A 12 -1.63 -2.89 -5.43
C VAL A 12 -0.77 -3.59 -6.48
N MET A 13 -0.95 -4.89 -6.68
CA MET A 13 -0.22 -5.64 -7.72
C MET A 13 -0.60 -5.18 -9.13
N THR A 14 -1.87 -4.82 -9.34
CA THR A 14 -2.36 -4.27 -10.62
C THR A 14 -1.74 -2.90 -10.85
N ALA A 15 -1.85 -1.98 -9.88
CA ALA A 15 -1.21 -0.68 -9.93
C ALA A 15 0.30 -0.76 -10.20
N LYS A 16 1.01 -1.69 -9.54
CA LYS A 16 2.43 -1.94 -9.81
C LYS A 16 2.68 -2.32 -11.27
N ARG A 17 1.85 -3.19 -11.85
CA ARG A 17 2.00 -3.61 -13.25
C ARG A 17 1.80 -2.44 -14.20
N ASP A 18 0.78 -1.62 -13.95
CA ASP A 18 0.45 -0.49 -14.81
C ASP A 18 1.51 0.62 -14.73
N LEU A 19 2.00 0.92 -13.52
CA LEU A 19 3.11 1.86 -13.31
C LEU A 19 4.42 1.35 -13.91
N LYS A 20 4.69 0.05 -13.86
CA LYS A 20 5.85 -0.55 -14.56
C LYS A 20 5.71 -0.39 -16.07
N ARG A 21 4.52 -0.64 -16.63
CA ARG A 21 4.27 -0.44 -18.06
C ARG A 21 4.53 1.02 -18.44
N LEU A 22 4.07 1.97 -17.64
CA LEU A 22 4.36 3.38 -17.85
C LEU A 22 5.88 3.65 -17.85
N TYR A 23 6.60 3.20 -16.82
CA TYR A 23 8.05 3.34 -16.72
C TYR A 23 8.81 2.84 -17.96
N TYR A 24 8.42 1.68 -18.52
CA TYR A 24 9.08 1.10 -19.69
C TYR A 24 8.66 1.72 -21.02
N THR A 25 7.56 2.46 -21.08
CA THR A 25 7.04 3.07 -22.31
C THR A 25 7.34 4.56 -22.44
N GLN A 26 7.73 5.22 -21.35
CA GLN A 26 8.07 6.64 -21.34
C GLN A 26 9.41 6.91 -22.04
N ARG A 27 9.42 7.94 -22.90
CA ARG A 27 10.60 8.38 -23.66
C ARG A 27 11.41 9.46 -22.93
N SER A 28 10.75 10.27 -22.10
CA SER A 28 11.41 11.30 -21.30
C SER A 28 12.10 10.68 -20.08
N ASN A 29 13.35 11.05 -19.85
CA ASN A 29 14.12 10.58 -18.70
C ASN A 29 13.52 11.04 -17.36
N GLU A 30 12.98 12.24 -17.30
CA GLU A 30 12.35 12.79 -16.08
C GLU A 30 11.07 12.04 -15.73
N THR A 31 10.16 11.86 -16.70
CA THR A 31 8.93 11.09 -16.51
C THR A 31 9.21 9.63 -16.13
N LYS A 32 10.33 9.10 -16.62
CA LYS A 32 10.80 7.76 -16.30
C LYS A 32 11.33 7.67 -14.86
N LEU A 33 11.99 8.70 -14.34
CA LEU A 33 12.39 8.76 -12.93
C LEU A 33 11.18 8.80 -12.00
N ASP A 34 10.21 9.67 -12.31
CA ASP A 34 8.93 9.80 -11.59
C ASP A 34 8.18 8.46 -11.52
N ALA A 35 8.05 7.78 -12.66
CA ALA A 35 7.42 6.46 -12.73
C ALA A 35 8.22 5.38 -11.97
N LYS A 36 9.56 5.44 -12.00
CA LYS A 36 10.42 4.51 -11.26
C LYS A 36 10.21 4.64 -9.76
N GLU A 37 10.12 5.86 -9.24
CA GLU A 37 9.87 6.13 -7.83
C GLU A 37 8.51 5.59 -7.39
N LEU A 38 7.46 5.84 -8.17
CA LEU A 38 6.13 5.26 -7.92
C LEU A 38 6.16 3.72 -7.90
N VAL A 39 6.89 3.11 -8.84
CA VAL A 39 7.08 1.65 -8.87
C VAL A 39 7.81 1.13 -7.62
N ALA A 40 8.82 1.86 -7.14
CA ALA A 40 9.53 1.48 -5.91
C ALA A 40 8.61 1.56 -4.69
N SER A 41 7.84 2.65 -4.56
CA SER A 41 6.91 2.84 -3.43
C SER A 41 5.80 1.78 -3.40
N VAL A 42 5.18 1.49 -4.55
CA VAL A 42 4.12 0.45 -4.62
C VAL A 42 4.66 -0.96 -4.35
N ILE A 43 5.93 -1.25 -4.68
CA ILE A 43 6.59 -2.51 -4.29
C ILE A 43 6.75 -2.59 -2.77
N GLY A 44 7.12 -1.49 -2.11
CA GLY A 44 7.20 -1.41 -0.66
C GLY A 44 5.86 -1.73 0.00
N VAL A 45 4.79 -1.09 -0.45
CA VAL A 45 3.41 -1.35 0.00
C VAL A 45 3.00 -2.81 -0.21
N GLN A 46 3.32 -3.40 -1.36
CA GLN A 46 3.02 -4.81 -1.63
C GLN A 46 3.68 -5.73 -0.60
N ARG A 47 4.97 -5.53 -0.31
CA ARG A 47 5.71 -6.37 0.65
C ARG A 47 5.09 -6.28 2.05
N LEU A 48 4.75 -5.07 2.50
CA LEU A 48 4.09 -4.87 3.80
C LEU A 48 2.72 -5.56 3.85
N LEU A 49 1.93 -5.51 2.78
CA LEU A 49 0.66 -6.23 2.72
C LEU A 49 0.84 -7.76 2.77
N GLU A 50 1.83 -8.30 2.05
CA GLU A 50 2.16 -9.72 2.07
C GLU A 50 2.57 -10.18 3.48
N GLU A 51 3.45 -9.42 4.14
CA GLU A 51 3.87 -9.66 5.53
C GLU A 51 2.68 -9.59 6.49
N LEU A 52 1.84 -8.56 6.38
CA LEU A 52 0.68 -8.40 7.25
C LEU A 52 -0.34 -9.54 7.08
N ILE A 53 -0.55 -10.02 5.85
CA ILE A 53 -1.41 -11.18 5.57
C ILE A 53 -0.82 -12.45 6.22
N ASP A 54 0.49 -12.64 6.13
CA ASP A 54 1.18 -13.78 6.74
C ASP A 54 1.12 -13.73 8.29
N LEU A 55 1.39 -12.57 8.89
CA LEU A 55 1.24 -12.35 10.33
C LEU A 55 -0.18 -12.61 10.80
N ARG A 56 -1.18 -12.16 10.03
CA ARG A 56 -2.59 -12.41 10.31
C ARG A 56 -2.94 -13.91 10.30
N ARG A 57 -2.31 -14.71 9.44
CA ARG A 57 -2.49 -16.17 9.39
C ARG A 57 -1.81 -16.86 10.57
N LYS A 58 -0.60 -16.42 10.94
CA LYS A 58 0.23 -17.07 11.96
C LYS A 58 -0.14 -16.67 13.39
N ARG A 59 -0.61 -15.44 13.62
CA ARG A 59 -0.74 -14.87 14.96
C ARG A 59 -2.18 -14.50 15.30
N ARG A 60 -2.73 -15.11 16.35
CA ARG A 60 -4.07 -14.74 16.88
C ARG A 60 -4.13 -13.29 17.37
N ALA A 61 -3.04 -12.72 17.85
CA ALA A 61 -2.97 -11.32 18.29
C ALA A 61 -3.24 -10.33 17.13
N ALA A 62 -2.81 -10.68 15.92
CA ALA A 62 -3.14 -9.93 14.70
C ALA A 62 -4.65 -9.90 14.41
N LYS A 63 -5.43 -10.76 15.07
CA LYS A 63 -6.88 -10.68 15.03
C LYS A 63 -7.38 -9.34 15.56
N LYS A 64 -6.89 -8.96 16.74
CA LYS A 64 -7.36 -7.80 17.51
C LYS A 64 -6.97 -6.47 16.85
N VAL A 65 -5.73 -6.33 16.41
CA VAL A 65 -5.24 -5.09 15.76
C VAL A 65 -5.99 -4.84 14.45
N LEU A 66 -6.14 -5.88 13.63
CA LEU A 66 -6.69 -5.71 12.28
C LEU A 66 -8.22 -5.75 12.23
N GLU A 67 -8.92 -6.14 13.29
CA GLU A 67 -10.40 -6.03 13.37
C GLU A 67 -10.85 -4.71 14.02
N ASP A 68 -9.93 -3.79 14.31
CA ASP A 68 -10.29 -2.42 14.66
C ASP A 68 -11.09 -1.78 13.51
N ARG A 69 -12.24 -1.18 13.84
CA ARG A 69 -13.10 -0.42 12.92
C ARG A 69 -12.31 0.64 12.15
N LYS A 70 -11.28 1.25 12.76
CA LYS A 70 -10.39 2.20 12.07
C LYS A 70 -9.60 1.52 10.96
N ALA A 71 -9.01 0.34 11.22
CA ALA A 71 -8.27 -0.42 10.23
C ALA A 71 -9.16 -0.86 9.06
N GLU A 72 -10.40 -1.29 9.34
CA GLU A 72 -11.36 -1.65 8.29
C GLU A 72 -11.74 -0.47 7.40
N LEU A 73 -12.01 0.70 8.00
CA LEU A 73 -12.35 1.92 7.26
C LEU A 73 -11.19 2.40 6.40
N THR A 74 -9.98 2.40 6.95
CA THR A 74 -8.75 2.75 6.22
C THR A 74 -8.57 1.83 5.01
N LEU A 75 -8.74 0.52 5.18
CA LEU A 75 -8.59 -0.46 4.11
C LEU A 75 -9.64 -0.25 3.00
N ARG A 76 -10.89 0.08 3.35
CA ARG A 76 -11.95 0.41 2.38
C ARG A 76 -11.63 1.68 1.60
N LYS A 77 -11.17 2.73 2.30
CA LYS A 77 -10.72 3.98 1.67
C LYS A 77 -9.62 3.70 0.65
N TRP A 78 -8.63 2.90 1.04
CA TRP A 78 -7.53 2.55 0.15
C TRP A 78 -7.98 1.75 -1.08
N SER A 79 -8.82 0.74 -0.86
CA SER A 79 -9.34 -0.11 -1.94
C SER A 79 -10.18 0.67 -2.95
N THR A 80 -10.85 1.73 -2.50
CA THR A 80 -11.68 2.57 -3.37
C THR A 80 -10.86 3.64 -4.09
N GLY A 81 -9.93 4.28 -3.36
CA GLY A 81 -9.16 5.39 -3.89
C GLY A 81 -7.97 4.98 -4.76
N LEU A 82 -7.38 3.81 -4.52
CA LEU A 82 -6.16 3.39 -5.23
C LEU A 82 -6.36 3.29 -6.76
N PRO A 83 -7.39 2.58 -7.28
CA PRO A 83 -7.58 2.48 -8.72
C PRO A 83 -7.77 3.86 -9.37
N GLN A 84 -8.64 4.68 -8.79
CA GLN A 84 -8.96 6.01 -9.31
C GLN A 84 -7.73 6.93 -9.40
N ARG A 85 -6.84 6.88 -8.39
CA ARG A 85 -5.63 7.70 -8.36
C ARG A 85 -4.58 7.22 -9.37
N VAL A 86 -4.42 5.92 -9.52
CA VAL A 86 -3.48 5.32 -10.48
C VAL A 86 -3.94 5.56 -11.91
N ASP A 87 -5.21 5.27 -12.21
CA ASP A 87 -5.79 5.52 -13.54
C ASP A 87 -5.74 7.02 -13.88
N GLY A 88 -6.08 7.87 -12.90
CA GLY A 88 -5.96 9.32 -13.03
C GLY A 88 -4.54 9.76 -13.39
N PHE A 89 -3.52 9.26 -12.69
CA PHE A 89 -2.13 9.57 -13.00
C PHE A 89 -1.72 9.07 -14.41
N ILE A 90 -2.09 7.84 -14.76
CA ILE A 90 -1.80 7.26 -16.08
C ILE A 90 -2.44 8.11 -17.18
N ASP A 91 -3.69 8.54 -17.02
CA ASP A 91 -4.35 9.36 -18.03
C ASP A 91 -3.78 10.78 -18.12
N LYS A 92 -3.35 11.37 -17.01
CA LYS A 92 -2.63 12.65 -17.00
C LYS A 92 -1.26 12.51 -17.65
N SER A 93 -0.55 11.39 -17.47
CA SER A 93 0.77 11.15 -18.08
C SER A 93 0.76 11.11 -19.62
N LYS A 94 -0.41 10.87 -20.22
CA LYS A 94 -0.59 10.90 -21.68
C LYS A 94 -0.93 12.30 -22.21
N LYS A 95 -1.38 13.21 -21.35
CA LYS A 95 -2.02 14.49 -21.74
C LYS A 95 -1.27 15.72 -21.27
N LEU A 96 -0.56 15.63 -20.15
CA LEU A 96 0.10 16.76 -19.52
C LEU A 96 1.58 16.80 -19.83
N GLU A 97 2.12 18.01 -19.87
CA GLU A 97 3.56 18.25 -19.82
C GLU A 97 4.14 17.85 -18.47
N GLN A 98 5.43 17.49 -18.47
CA GLN A 98 6.14 16.92 -17.33
C GLN A 98 6.03 17.76 -16.05
N GLN A 99 6.13 19.09 -16.18
CA GLN A 99 6.08 20.04 -15.06
C GLN A 99 4.76 19.95 -14.26
N HIS A 100 3.67 19.67 -14.96
CA HIS A 100 2.35 19.49 -14.33
C HIS A 100 2.14 18.05 -13.86
N LEU A 101 2.74 17.08 -14.55
CA LEU A 101 2.67 15.66 -14.21
C LEU A 101 3.31 15.36 -12.86
N THR A 102 4.43 16.01 -12.52
CA THR A 102 5.13 15.84 -11.23
C THR A 102 4.21 16.10 -10.03
N LYS A 103 3.28 17.06 -10.12
CA LYS A 103 2.31 17.31 -9.03
C LYS A 103 1.38 16.11 -8.79
N TYR A 104 0.95 15.44 -9.86
CA TYR A 104 0.10 14.25 -9.76
C TYR A 104 0.92 13.03 -9.31
N GLN A 105 2.18 12.93 -9.74
CA GLN A 105 3.10 11.92 -9.25
C GLN A 105 3.30 12.06 -7.74
N GLN A 106 3.62 13.25 -7.24
CA GLN A 106 3.85 13.48 -5.81
C GLN A 106 2.62 13.12 -4.99
N SER A 107 1.42 13.52 -5.44
CA SER A 107 0.18 13.16 -4.74
C SER A 107 -0.06 11.65 -4.68
N LEU A 108 0.29 10.91 -5.74
CA LEU A 108 0.20 9.45 -5.76
C LEU A 108 1.29 8.80 -4.89
N LEU A 109 2.50 9.37 -4.88
CA LEU A 109 3.60 8.93 -4.05
C LEU A 109 3.27 9.08 -2.56
N ASP A 110 2.76 10.25 -2.15
CA ASP A 110 2.32 10.52 -0.77
C ASP A 110 1.24 9.54 -0.33
N TYR A 111 0.34 9.18 -1.25
CA TYR A 111 -0.71 8.19 -1.00
C TYR A 111 -0.12 6.79 -0.73
N PHE A 112 0.86 6.34 -1.52
CA PHE A 112 1.56 5.09 -1.26
C PHE A 112 2.39 5.14 0.02
N ASN A 113 3.07 6.25 0.30
CA ASN A 113 3.88 6.42 1.51
C ASN A 113 3.01 6.39 2.77
N THR A 114 1.86 7.08 2.76
CA THR A 114 0.89 7.04 3.87
C THR A 114 0.37 5.62 4.09
N MET A 115 0.09 4.89 3.00
CA MET A 115 -0.31 3.48 3.08
C MET A 115 0.80 2.61 3.69
N GLY A 116 2.04 2.78 3.24
CA GLY A 116 3.20 2.06 3.75
C GLY A 116 3.45 2.31 5.23
N GLN A 117 3.39 3.57 5.67
CA GLN A 117 3.56 3.95 7.08
C GLN A 117 2.51 3.30 7.99
N GLU A 118 1.23 3.37 7.60
CA GLU A 118 0.15 2.75 8.40
C GLU A 118 0.25 1.23 8.42
N LEU A 119 0.63 0.59 7.31
CA LEU A 119 0.85 -0.87 7.28
C LEU A 119 2.01 -1.29 8.17
N ALA A 120 3.13 -0.56 8.11
CA ALA A 120 4.29 -0.82 8.96
C ALA A 120 3.93 -0.68 10.45
N LYS A 121 3.15 0.36 10.80
CA LYS A 121 2.63 0.54 12.15
C LYS A 121 1.77 -0.64 12.62
N TRP A 122 0.86 -1.12 11.78
CA TRP A 122 0.04 -2.28 12.14
C TRP A 122 0.90 -3.54 12.36
N ILE A 123 1.95 -3.73 11.57
CA ILE A 123 2.91 -4.83 11.76
C ILE A 123 3.63 -4.70 13.11
N GLU A 124 4.13 -3.50 13.42
CA GLU A 124 4.78 -3.19 14.69
C GLU A 124 3.86 -3.47 15.88
N ASP A 125 2.64 -2.92 15.87
CA ASP A 125 1.64 -3.14 16.92
C ASP A 125 1.36 -4.64 17.16
N ILE A 126 1.28 -5.42 16.07
CA ILE A 126 1.08 -6.88 16.15
C ILE A 126 2.28 -7.56 16.82
N ASN A 127 3.50 -7.15 16.48
CA ASN A 127 4.71 -7.73 17.06
C ASN A 127 4.84 -7.37 18.54
N THR A 128 4.60 -6.11 18.91
CA THR A 128 4.62 -5.68 20.31
C THR A 128 3.63 -6.46 21.17
N ILE A 129 2.39 -6.67 20.71
CA ILE A 129 1.38 -7.43 21.47
C ILE A 129 1.80 -8.90 21.67
N VAL A 130 2.55 -9.47 20.72
CA VAL A 130 3.00 -10.85 20.79
C VAL A 130 4.15 -11.02 21.77
N GLU A 131 4.97 -9.99 21.94
CA GLU A 131 6.11 -9.97 22.88
C GLU A 131 5.69 -9.78 24.34
N ILE A 132 4.46 -9.31 24.61
CA ILE A 132 3.96 -9.16 25.98
C ILE A 132 3.93 -10.54 26.67
N PRO A 133 4.66 -10.72 27.80
CA PRO A 133 4.65 -11.97 28.55
C PRO A 133 3.23 -12.34 28.98
N LYS A 134 2.82 -13.58 28.72
CA LYS A 134 1.54 -14.07 29.23
C LYS A 134 1.67 -14.28 30.73
N ILE A 135 0.87 -13.55 31.50
CA ILE A 135 0.71 -13.81 32.94
C ILE A 135 0.27 -15.28 33.08
N PRO A 136 0.98 -16.10 33.89
CA PRO A 136 0.59 -17.49 34.11
C PRO A 136 -0.85 -17.54 34.60
N LYS A 137 -1.67 -18.40 33.98
CA LYS A 137 -2.98 -18.71 34.57
C LYS A 137 -2.73 -19.56 35.80
N GLU A 138 -2.96 -19.00 36.98
CA GLU A 138 -3.05 -19.79 38.20
C GLU A 138 -4.07 -20.91 37.97
N ARG A 139 -3.60 -22.15 38.19
CA ARG A 139 -4.43 -23.37 38.15
C ARG A 139 -4.99 -23.62 39.54
#